data_AF-A0A257LW35-F1
#
_entry.id   AF-A0A257LW35-F1
#
_cell.length_a   1.000
_cell.length_b   1.000
_cell.length_c   1.000
_cell.angle_alpha   90.00
_cell.angle_beta   90.00
_cell.angle_gamma   90.00
#
_symmetry.space_group_name_H-M   'P 1'
#
loop_
_entity.id
_entity.type
_entity.pdbx_description
1 polymer ?
#
loop_
_entity_poly.entity_id
_entity_poly.type
_entity_poly.pdbx_seq_one_letter_code
_entity_poly.pdbx_strand_id
1 'polypeptide(L)'
;MFGTAGASTGTWGAPTTGPTAGWSLSATGANAFAGFTTATSDAMNFGDATNGLGSGSITVGTVSSGNITFGAASGAITLTGGQITFGASSVTVNNATNTINSTLAGSNALSKAGTGILVLGGTNTRTGKLTISAGTISVGTIKNYGVAGGLGQQASSTVDQLGAGANAGTLIYTGAVDSTNRQFLIGDATAANAGGATFINNGSGALTFN
;
A
#
# COMPACT_ATOMS: atom_id res chain seq x y z
N MET A 1 21.37 -3.84 -3.36
CA MET A 1 21.68 -2.80 -2.35
C MET A 1 20.68 -1.67 -2.55
N PHE A 2 19.94 -1.30 -1.52
CA PHE A 2 19.21 -0.04 -1.50
C PHE A 2 20.21 1.09 -1.28
N GLY A 3 20.05 2.21 -1.99
CA GLY A 3 20.99 3.33 -1.94
C GLY A 3 21.30 3.85 -0.53
N THR A 4 22.44 4.53 -0.41
CA THR A 4 22.78 5.35 0.76
C THR A 4 21.67 6.35 1.06
N ALA A 5 21.58 6.86 2.30
CA ALA A 5 20.65 7.93 2.65
C ALA A 5 20.64 9.03 1.58
N GLY A 6 19.44 9.38 1.08
CA GLY A 6 19.24 10.32 -0.02
C GLY A 6 19.11 9.72 -1.43
N ALA A 7 19.59 8.49 -1.68
CA ALA A 7 19.39 7.78 -2.94
C ALA A 7 18.21 6.80 -2.84
N SER A 8 17.28 6.93 -3.78
CA SER A 8 15.97 6.25 -3.82
C SER A 8 15.91 5.15 -4.87
N THR A 9 17.06 4.77 -5.43
CA THR A 9 17.20 3.72 -6.43
C THR A 9 17.79 2.46 -5.80
N GLY A 10 17.29 1.29 -6.21
CA GLY A 10 17.80 0.01 -5.70
C GLY A 10 16.91 -1.18 -6.03
N THR A 11 17.37 -2.36 -5.61
CA THR A 11 16.63 -3.62 -5.75
C THR A 11 16.30 -4.19 -4.37
N TRP A 12 15.02 -4.42 -4.13
CA TRP A 12 14.46 -5.25 -3.08
C TRP A 12 14.43 -6.71 -3.55
N GLY A 13 15.49 -7.47 -3.27
CA GLY A 13 15.57 -8.90 -3.61
C GLY A 13 14.77 -9.79 -2.67
N ALA A 14 14.54 -11.05 -3.08
CA ALA A 14 13.97 -12.08 -2.22
C ALA A 14 14.82 -12.28 -0.96
N PRO A 15 14.22 -12.62 0.20
CA PRO A 15 14.99 -13.01 1.39
C PRO A 15 15.87 -14.21 1.04
N THR A 16 17.18 -14.11 1.27
CA THR A 16 18.12 -15.23 1.17
C THR A 16 18.57 -15.63 2.58
N THR A 17 18.84 -16.91 2.80
CA THR A 17 19.51 -17.37 4.02
C THR A 17 20.98 -16.93 3.97
N GLY A 18 21.43 -16.08 4.91
CA GLY A 18 22.81 -15.55 4.98
C GLY A 18 22.90 -14.04 4.72
N PRO A 19 24.02 -13.37 5.07
CA PRO A 19 24.13 -11.91 5.16
C PRO A 19 23.99 -11.25 3.79
N THR A 20 22.75 -10.95 3.40
CA THR A 20 22.43 -10.31 2.12
C THR A 20 21.51 -9.12 2.38
N ALA A 21 21.84 -8.00 1.74
CA ALA A 21 21.43 -6.65 2.12
C ALA A 21 19.95 -6.29 1.86
N GLY A 22 19.41 -5.51 2.78
CA GLY A 22 18.15 -4.76 2.67
C GLY A 22 17.47 -4.71 4.03
N TRP A 23 16.90 -3.56 4.41
CA TRP A 23 16.11 -3.29 5.63
C TRP A 23 16.86 -2.78 6.86
N SER A 24 16.20 -1.79 7.50
CA SER A 24 16.59 -1.15 8.74
C SER A 24 15.54 -1.56 9.76
N LEU A 25 15.96 -2.18 10.86
CA LEU A 25 15.11 -2.36 12.05
C LEU A 25 14.84 -1.03 12.77
N SER A 26 15.44 0.08 12.32
CA SER A 26 15.22 1.37 12.94
C SER A 26 13.84 1.89 12.54
N ALA A 27 13.01 2.09 13.56
CA ALA A 27 11.76 2.85 13.46
C ALA A 27 11.97 4.28 12.93
N THR A 28 13.24 4.73 12.86
CA THR A 28 13.64 6.08 12.47
C THR A 28 14.16 6.22 11.03
N GLY A 29 14.37 5.13 10.29
CA GLY A 29 14.88 5.21 8.90
C GLY A 29 16.22 5.95 8.71
N ALA A 30 16.96 6.24 9.79
CA ALA A 30 18.13 7.13 9.80
C ALA A 30 19.46 6.42 9.48
N ASN A 31 19.50 5.10 9.57
CA ASN A 31 20.72 4.32 9.37
C ASN A 31 20.65 3.43 8.13
N ALA A 32 21.79 3.25 7.47
CA ALA A 32 21.98 2.25 6.44
C ALA A 32 21.58 0.87 6.97
N PHE A 33 20.73 0.21 6.18
CA PHE A 33 20.12 -1.10 6.37
C PHE A 33 21.05 -2.15 7.03
N ALA A 34 20.86 -2.40 8.33
CA ALA A 34 21.64 -3.36 9.10
C ALA A 34 20.71 -4.33 9.83
N GLY A 35 20.52 -5.51 9.23
CA GLY A 35 19.93 -6.69 9.87
C GLY A 35 18.53 -7.04 9.38
N PHE A 36 18.38 -8.23 8.82
CA PHE A 36 17.11 -8.88 8.48
C PHE A 36 16.87 -10.06 9.42
N THR A 37 15.61 -10.43 9.61
CA THR A 37 15.27 -11.82 9.90
C THR A 37 14.72 -12.46 8.62
N THR A 38 14.76 -13.78 8.50
CA THR A 38 14.15 -14.48 7.35
C THR A 38 12.62 -14.61 7.49
N ALA A 39 11.99 -13.80 8.34
CA ALA A 39 10.57 -13.89 8.63
C ALA A 39 9.75 -13.21 7.54
N THR A 40 8.61 -13.80 7.20
CA THR A 40 7.68 -13.26 6.19
C THR A 40 6.88 -12.03 6.68
N SER A 41 7.22 -11.50 7.85
CA SER A 41 6.46 -10.46 8.57
C SER A 41 7.27 -9.21 8.94
N ASP A 42 8.52 -9.10 8.49
CA ASP A 42 9.36 -7.95 8.82
C ASP A 42 8.77 -6.65 8.23
N ALA A 43 8.73 -5.61 9.05
CA ALA A 43 8.22 -4.31 8.62
C ALA A 43 9.25 -3.57 7.75
N MET A 44 8.75 -2.90 6.72
CA MET A 44 9.51 -2.10 5.78
C MET A 44 9.35 -0.63 6.09
N ASN A 45 10.46 0.07 6.29
CA ASN A 45 10.44 1.48 6.61
C ASN A 45 11.33 2.28 5.66
N PHE A 46 10.74 3.24 4.95
CA PHE A 46 11.42 4.13 4.00
C PHE A 46 11.70 5.52 4.57
N GLY A 47 11.43 5.73 5.87
CA GLY A 47 11.78 6.95 6.60
C GLY A 47 10.92 7.16 7.84
N ASP A 48 11.21 8.19 8.62
CA ASP A 48 10.42 8.66 9.75
C ASP A 48 10.04 10.15 9.58
N ALA A 49 9.85 10.87 10.69
CA ALA A 49 9.54 12.30 10.68
C ALA A 49 10.73 13.21 10.33
N THR A 50 11.97 12.71 10.41
CA THR A 50 13.21 13.51 10.33
C THR A 50 14.19 13.00 9.27
N ASN A 51 14.20 11.71 8.99
CA ASN A 51 15.10 11.02 8.07
C ASN A 51 14.30 10.18 7.08
N GLY A 52 14.67 10.19 5.81
CA GLY A 52 14.00 9.39 4.79
C GLY A 52 14.82 9.21 3.53
N LEU A 53 14.43 8.23 2.73
CA LEU A 53 14.97 8.10 1.38
C LEU A 53 14.49 9.26 0.51
N GLY A 54 15.27 9.64 -0.49
CA GLY A 54 14.84 10.62 -1.50
C GLY A 54 13.71 10.10 -2.40
N SER A 55 13.30 10.90 -3.38
CA SER A 55 12.31 10.48 -4.39
C SER A 55 12.95 9.58 -5.46
N GLY A 56 12.30 8.48 -5.85
CA GLY A 56 12.74 7.61 -6.95
C GLY A 56 12.10 6.22 -6.95
N SER A 57 12.76 5.23 -7.56
CA SER A 57 12.15 3.91 -7.79
C SER A 57 12.99 2.75 -7.28
N ILE A 58 12.30 1.82 -6.62
CA ILE A 58 12.85 0.59 -6.08
C ILE A 58 12.26 -0.59 -6.86
N THR A 59 13.12 -1.43 -7.41
CA THR A 59 12.70 -2.66 -8.09
C THR A 59 12.53 -3.78 -7.08
N VAL A 60 11.38 -4.42 -7.06
CA VAL A 60 10.99 -5.49 -6.14
C VAL A 60 11.10 -6.85 -6.82
N GLY A 61 11.65 -7.82 -6.11
CA GLY A 61 11.65 -9.24 -6.47
C GLY A 61 10.35 -9.92 -6.05
N THR A 62 10.43 -11.20 -5.68
CA THR A 62 9.33 -11.89 -5.00
C THR A 62 9.65 -11.93 -3.51
N VAL A 63 8.86 -11.22 -2.72
CA VAL A 63 9.19 -10.87 -1.34
C VAL A 63 7.96 -10.96 -0.45
N SER A 64 8.19 -11.13 0.85
CA SER A 64 7.16 -11.00 1.88
C SER A 64 7.44 -9.78 2.74
N SER A 65 6.39 -9.21 3.31
CA SER A 65 6.47 -8.02 4.16
C SER A 65 5.41 -8.08 5.26
N GLY A 66 5.77 -7.57 6.44
CA GLY A 66 4.82 -7.03 7.41
C GLY A 66 4.29 -5.69 6.94
N ASN A 67 4.32 -4.68 7.81
CA ASN A 67 3.89 -3.32 7.46
C ASN A 67 4.84 -2.65 6.46
N ILE A 68 4.34 -1.72 5.66
CA ILE A 68 5.15 -0.80 4.87
C ILE A 68 4.90 0.62 5.36
N THR A 69 5.96 1.37 5.63
CA THR A 69 5.88 2.76 6.09
C THR A 69 6.72 3.66 5.18
N PHE A 70 6.09 4.68 4.64
CA PHE A 70 6.74 5.82 4.02
C PHE A 70 6.67 7.00 5.00
N GLY A 71 7.79 7.30 5.65
CA GLY A 71 7.87 8.38 6.65
C GLY A 71 7.64 9.76 6.07
N ALA A 72 7.30 10.72 6.93
CA ALA A 72 7.03 12.10 6.51
C ALA A 72 8.25 12.77 5.83
N ALA A 73 9.46 12.40 6.21
CA ALA A 73 10.70 12.88 5.60
C ALA A 73 11.11 12.11 4.32
N SER A 74 10.39 11.05 3.95
CA SER A 74 10.66 10.31 2.70
C SER A 74 10.16 11.08 1.47
N GLY A 75 10.90 10.96 0.37
CA GLY A 75 10.49 11.47 -0.95
C GLY A 75 9.39 10.62 -1.59
N ALA A 76 9.06 10.95 -2.83
CA ALA A 76 8.11 10.16 -3.62
C ALA A 76 8.78 8.88 -4.13
N ILE A 77 8.42 7.74 -3.54
CA ILE A 77 8.99 6.43 -3.82
C ILE A 77 8.00 5.60 -4.65
N THR A 78 8.52 4.92 -5.66
CA THR A 78 7.78 3.98 -6.51
C THR A 78 8.36 2.58 -6.37
N LEU A 79 7.59 1.66 -5.78
CA LEU A 79 7.92 0.23 -5.75
C LEU A 79 7.42 -0.41 -7.04
N THR A 80 8.31 -0.97 -7.85
CA THR A 80 7.99 -1.57 -9.17
C THR A 80 8.53 -2.97 -9.29
N GLY A 81 8.11 -3.76 -10.27
CA GLY A 81 8.59 -5.12 -10.47
C GLY A 81 7.66 -6.17 -9.86
N GLY A 82 8.24 -7.16 -9.18
CA GLY A 82 7.63 -8.43 -8.79
C GLY A 82 6.46 -8.35 -7.82
N GLN A 83 6.51 -9.15 -6.76
CA GLN A 83 5.37 -9.40 -5.88
C GLN A 83 5.73 -9.15 -4.42
N ILE A 84 4.86 -8.46 -3.71
CA ILE A 84 4.89 -8.28 -2.26
C ILE A 84 3.74 -9.07 -1.64
N THR A 85 4.04 -10.10 -0.87
CA THR A 85 3.04 -10.89 -0.11
C THR A 85 2.96 -10.41 1.33
N PHE A 86 1.75 -10.04 1.79
CA PHE A 86 1.56 -9.48 3.14
C PHE A 86 1.25 -10.55 4.21
N GLY A 87 2.02 -10.55 5.31
CA GLY A 87 1.84 -11.46 6.45
C GLY A 87 0.76 -11.05 7.47
N ALA A 88 0.47 -9.75 7.59
CA ALA A 88 -0.65 -9.09 8.28
C ALA A 88 -0.26 -7.60 8.36
N SER A 89 -0.83 -6.74 7.52
CA SER A 89 -0.08 -5.54 7.11
C SER A 89 -0.90 -4.26 6.98
N SER A 90 -0.28 -3.16 7.39
CA SER A 90 -0.65 -1.81 6.99
C SER A 90 0.33 -1.26 5.95
N VAL A 91 -0.16 -0.37 5.09
CA VAL A 91 0.68 0.54 4.31
C VAL A 91 0.42 1.95 4.81
N THR A 92 1.44 2.57 5.40
CA THR A 92 1.37 3.91 5.99
C THR A 92 2.10 4.89 5.10
N VAL A 93 1.39 5.94 4.63
CA VAL A 93 1.97 7.02 3.84
C VAL A 93 1.85 8.32 4.64
N ASN A 94 2.94 8.75 5.25
CA ASN A 94 2.99 9.95 6.11
C ASN A 94 3.55 11.19 5.38
N ASN A 95 3.99 11.04 4.14
CA ASN A 95 4.35 12.14 3.24
C ASN A 95 3.23 12.39 2.22
N ALA A 96 3.51 13.12 1.14
CA ALA A 96 2.49 13.48 0.15
C ALA A 96 1.95 12.27 -0.65
N THR A 97 2.80 11.53 -1.35
CA THR A 97 2.38 10.46 -2.26
C THR A 97 3.47 9.42 -2.45
N ASN A 98 3.06 8.15 -2.46
CA ASN A 98 3.90 7.03 -2.86
C ASN A 98 3.14 6.05 -3.76
N THR A 99 3.88 5.29 -4.55
CA THR A 99 3.32 4.38 -5.55
C THR A 99 3.80 2.95 -5.32
N ILE A 100 2.87 2.00 -5.39
CA ILE A 100 3.18 0.58 -5.48
C ILE A 100 2.62 0.05 -6.79
N ASN A 101 3.53 -0.20 -7.74
CA ASN A 101 3.28 -0.84 -9.03
C ASN A 101 3.59 -2.35 -8.99
N SER A 102 4.30 -2.83 -7.97
CA SER A 102 4.47 -4.27 -7.72
C SER A 102 3.12 -4.94 -7.42
N THR A 103 2.97 -6.22 -7.75
CA THR A 103 1.76 -6.99 -7.41
C THR A 103 1.69 -7.20 -5.91
N LEU A 104 0.59 -6.75 -5.28
CA LEU A 104 0.27 -7.09 -3.90
C LEU A 104 -0.49 -8.42 -3.85
N ALA A 105 -0.03 -9.33 -3.00
CA ALA A 105 -0.59 -10.67 -2.82
C ALA A 105 -0.81 -11.02 -1.33
N GLY A 106 -1.47 -12.15 -1.10
CA GLY A 106 -1.80 -12.67 0.23
C GLY A 106 -3.28 -12.51 0.60
N SER A 107 -3.69 -13.19 1.67
CA SER A 107 -5.08 -13.27 2.11
C SER A 107 -5.42 -12.36 3.29
N ASN A 108 -4.40 -11.78 3.93
CA ASN A 108 -4.60 -10.93 5.09
C ASN A 108 -5.27 -9.60 4.72
N ALA A 109 -6.00 -9.03 5.69
CA ALA A 109 -6.53 -7.68 5.54
C ALA A 109 -5.39 -6.66 5.40
N LEU A 110 -5.64 -5.62 4.61
CA LEU A 110 -4.71 -4.52 4.37
C LEU A 110 -5.35 -3.22 4.87
N SER A 111 -4.65 -2.49 5.74
CA SER A 111 -5.05 -1.14 6.14
C SER A 111 -4.15 -0.10 5.48
N LYS A 112 -4.74 0.91 4.83
CA LYS A 112 -4.05 2.14 4.46
C LYS A 112 -4.18 3.15 5.59
N ALA A 113 -3.03 3.60 6.10
CA ALA A 113 -2.91 4.62 7.14
C ALA A 113 -2.04 5.79 6.67
N GLY A 114 -1.91 6.81 7.53
CA GLY A 114 -1.22 8.06 7.20
C GLY A 114 -2.05 8.95 6.28
N THR A 115 -1.78 10.25 6.32
CA THR A 115 -2.57 11.28 5.65
C THR A 115 -2.34 11.35 4.14
N GLY A 116 -1.25 10.76 3.63
CA GLY A 116 -0.86 10.82 2.23
C GLY A 116 -1.65 9.91 1.29
N ILE A 117 -1.27 10.00 0.01
CA ILE A 117 -1.85 9.22 -1.09
C ILE A 117 -1.01 7.96 -1.35
N LEU A 118 -1.64 6.80 -1.34
CA LEU A 118 -1.08 5.56 -1.88
C LEU A 118 -1.65 5.30 -3.27
N VAL A 119 -0.81 5.33 -4.29
CA VAL A 119 -1.20 4.91 -5.64
C VAL A 119 -0.93 3.42 -5.77
N LEU A 120 -1.96 2.63 -6.11
CA LEU A 120 -1.79 1.22 -6.45
C LEU A 120 -1.94 1.07 -7.97
N GLY A 121 -0.81 1.03 -8.67
CA GLY A 121 -0.76 0.86 -10.13
C GLY A 121 -0.61 -0.59 -10.58
N GLY A 122 -0.26 -1.50 -9.67
CA GLY A 122 -0.12 -2.93 -9.95
C GLY A 122 -1.46 -3.64 -10.13
N THR A 123 -1.43 -4.78 -10.83
CA THR A 123 -2.55 -5.73 -10.84
C THR A 123 -2.44 -6.61 -9.59
N ASN A 124 -3.26 -6.34 -8.58
CA ASN A 124 -3.13 -6.95 -7.25
C ASN A 124 -3.97 -8.23 -7.15
N THR A 125 -3.39 -9.28 -6.56
CA THR A 125 -4.01 -10.60 -6.35
C THR A 125 -4.38 -10.86 -4.88
N ARG A 126 -4.18 -9.88 -4.00
CA ARG A 126 -4.64 -9.91 -2.60
C ARG A 126 -6.13 -10.26 -2.51
N THR A 127 -6.49 -11.20 -1.64
CA THR A 127 -7.89 -11.62 -1.44
C THR A 127 -8.53 -11.02 -0.18
N GLY A 128 -7.72 -10.48 0.75
CA GLY A 128 -8.21 -9.90 2.00
C GLY A 128 -8.87 -8.52 1.85
N LYS A 129 -9.66 -8.15 2.88
CA LYS A 129 -10.33 -6.84 3.03
C LYS A 129 -9.33 -5.68 2.91
N LEU A 130 -9.73 -4.61 2.22
CA LEU A 130 -9.04 -3.33 2.25
C LEU A 130 -9.79 -2.38 3.18
N THR A 131 -9.07 -1.75 4.10
CA THR A 131 -9.57 -0.64 4.91
C THR A 131 -8.73 0.59 4.62
N ILE A 132 -9.33 1.68 4.15
CA ILE A 132 -8.69 3.00 4.11
C ILE A 132 -8.96 3.67 5.45
N SER A 133 -8.11 3.39 6.42
CA SER A 133 -8.24 3.92 7.77
C SER A 133 -7.94 5.41 7.84
N ALA A 134 -7.05 5.92 6.98
CA ALA A 134 -6.80 7.35 6.82
C ALA A 134 -6.19 7.68 5.44
N GLY A 135 -6.35 8.93 5.01
CA GLY A 135 -5.75 9.45 3.77
C GLY A 135 -6.43 8.89 2.52
N THR A 136 -5.64 8.66 1.46
CA THR A 136 -6.18 8.31 0.14
C THR A 136 -5.54 7.07 -0.46
N ILE A 137 -6.35 6.24 -1.14
CA ILE A 137 -5.88 5.30 -2.16
C ILE A 137 -6.33 5.79 -3.54
N SER A 138 -5.43 5.75 -4.51
CA SER A 138 -5.73 6.04 -5.92
C SER A 138 -5.46 4.80 -6.77
N VAL A 139 -6.43 4.43 -7.62
CA VAL A 139 -6.35 3.24 -8.50
C VAL A 139 -6.90 3.53 -9.89
N GLY A 140 -6.25 2.93 -10.90
CA GLY A 140 -6.73 2.97 -12.28
C GLY A 140 -7.76 1.90 -12.63
N THR A 141 -7.99 0.90 -11.77
CA THR A 141 -8.98 -0.17 -12.01
C THR A 141 -9.68 -0.59 -10.72
N ILE A 142 -10.97 -0.87 -10.82
CA ILE A 142 -11.77 -1.46 -9.75
C ILE A 142 -12.60 -2.57 -10.39
N LYS A 143 -12.11 -3.81 -10.25
CA LYS A 143 -12.72 -4.99 -10.86
C LYS A 143 -13.71 -5.65 -9.91
N ASN A 144 -14.59 -6.49 -10.46
CA ASN A 144 -15.47 -7.36 -9.68
C ASN A 144 -14.73 -8.21 -8.64
N TYR A 145 -15.48 -8.79 -7.70
CA TYR A 145 -14.98 -9.87 -6.86
C TYR A 145 -14.39 -11.01 -7.70
N GLY A 146 -13.35 -11.65 -7.18
CA GLY A 146 -12.64 -12.75 -7.84
C GLY A 146 -11.76 -12.33 -9.02
N VAL A 147 -11.75 -11.06 -9.43
CA VAL A 147 -10.93 -10.54 -10.53
C VAL A 147 -9.84 -9.63 -10.00
N ALA A 148 -8.58 -9.85 -10.42
CA ALA A 148 -7.47 -8.99 -9.99
C ALA A 148 -7.59 -7.61 -10.61
N GLY A 149 -7.21 -6.60 -9.84
CA GLY A 149 -7.19 -5.21 -10.26
C GLY A 149 -6.49 -4.34 -9.22
N GLY A 150 -6.66 -3.02 -9.30
CA GLY A 150 -6.02 -2.08 -8.38
C GLY A 150 -6.35 -2.34 -6.91
N LEU A 151 -7.58 -2.75 -6.59
CA LEU A 151 -8.00 -3.05 -5.21
C LEU A 151 -7.83 -4.52 -4.78
N GLY A 152 -7.22 -5.38 -5.59
CA GLY A 152 -7.02 -6.80 -5.26
C GLY A 152 -8.00 -7.72 -5.98
N GLN A 153 -8.05 -8.99 -5.58
CA GLN A 153 -8.85 -10.08 -6.13
C GLN A 153 -9.71 -10.70 -5.01
N GLN A 154 -10.61 -9.91 -4.43
CA GLN A 154 -11.31 -10.27 -3.18
C GLN A 154 -12.40 -11.32 -3.37
N ALA A 155 -12.65 -12.10 -2.33
CA ALA A 155 -13.82 -12.98 -2.26
C ALA A 155 -15.12 -12.16 -2.14
N SER A 156 -16.23 -12.66 -2.69
CA SER A 156 -17.52 -11.95 -2.74
C SER A 156 -18.14 -11.63 -1.38
N SER A 157 -17.70 -12.28 -0.31
CA SER A 157 -18.12 -12.01 1.07
C SER A 157 -17.35 -10.87 1.75
N THR A 158 -16.38 -10.26 1.08
CA THR A 158 -15.51 -9.22 1.65
C THR A 158 -16.04 -7.84 1.33
N VAL A 159 -16.19 -6.97 2.33
CA VAL A 159 -16.60 -5.57 2.14
C VAL A 159 -15.41 -4.65 2.39
N ASP A 160 -15.04 -3.86 1.39
CA ASP A 160 -14.00 -2.83 1.54
C ASP A 160 -14.52 -1.66 2.37
N GLN A 161 -13.66 -1.05 3.17
CA GLN A 161 -14.05 0.01 4.10
C GLN A 161 -13.31 1.30 3.80
N LEU A 162 -14.06 2.39 3.67
CA LEU A 162 -13.53 3.74 3.52
C LEU A 162 -13.80 4.52 4.81
N GLY A 163 -12.75 4.94 5.51
CA GLY A 163 -12.84 5.63 6.81
C GLY A 163 -12.95 4.67 7.99
N ALA A 164 -12.41 5.08 9.14
CA ALA A 164 -12.44 4.29 10.37
C ALA A 164 -12.33 5.20 11.61
N GLY A 165 -13.23 5.02 12.59
CA GLY A 165 -13.27 5.84 13.80
C GLY A 165 -13.43 7.34 13.50
N ALA A 166 -12.47 8.16 13.92
CA ALA A 166 -12.47 9.60 13.67
C ALA A 166 -11.80 10.00 12.35
N ASN A 167 -11.29 9.04 11.57
CA ASN A 167 -10.46 9.32 10.41
C ASN A 167 -11.22 9.13 9.10
N ALA A 168 -11.05 10.10 8.20
CA ALA A 168 -11.55 10.03 6.84
C ALA A 168 -10.72 9.08 5.97
N GLY A 169 -11.38 8.22 5.20
CA GLY A 169 -10.76 7.44 4.14
C GLY A 169 -11.28 7.85 2.77
N THR A 170 -10.36 8.06 1.82
CA THR A 170 -10.70 8.44 0.44
C THR A 170 -10.25 7.38 -0.55
N LEU A 171 -11.13 7.00 -1.47
CA LEU A 171 -10.81 6.21 -2.65
C LEU A 171 -11.00 7.06 -3.90
N ILE A 172 -9.95 7.16 -4.72
CA ILE A 172 -10.00 7.83 -6.02
C ILE A 172 -9.85 6.78 -7.12
N TYR A 173 -10.86 6.69 -7.98
CA TYR A 173 -10.79 5.98 -9.24
C TYR A 173 -10.28 6.93 -10.33
N THR A 174 -9.21 6.56 -11.02
CA THR A 174 -8.56 7.36 -12.09
C THR A 174 -8.59 6.68 -13.46
N GLY A 175 -9.31 5.56 -13.57
CA GLY A 175 -9.33 4.73 -14.77
C GLY A 175 -10.23 5.23 -15.91
N ALA A 176 -10.29 4.44 -16.97
CA ALA A 176 -11.20 4.63 -18.08
C ALA A 176 -12.62 4.11 -17.74
N VAL A 177 -13.29 3.40 -18.64
CA VAL A 177 -14.55 2.72 -18.31
C VAL A 177 -14.26 1.42 -17.56
N ASP A 178 -14.90 1.21 -16.42
CA ASP A 178 -14.82 -0.04 -15.65
C ASP A 178 -16.16 -0.33 -14.96
N SER A 179 -16.34 -1.56 -14.49
CA SER A 179 -17.50 -1.94 -13.70
C SER A 179 -17.12 -2.83 -12.53
N THR A 180 -17.84 -2.69 -11.43
CA THR A 180 -17.58 -3.43 -10.20
C THR A 180 -18.86 -3.82 -9.46
N ASN A 181 -18.92 -5.07 -9.02
CA ASN A 181 -19.91 -5.55 -8.06
C ASN A 181 -19.39 -5.52 -6.62
N ARG A 182 -18.26 -4.83 -6.36
CA ARG A 182 -17.71 -4.71 -5.01
C ARG A 182 -18.58 -3.85 -4.13
N GLN A 183 -18.70 -4.29 -2.88
CA GLN A 183 -19.32 -3.52 -1.82
C GLN A 183 -18.28 -2.67 -1.11
N PHE A 184 -18.65 -1.42 -0.87
CA PHE A 184 -17.89 -0.47 -0.07
C PHE A 184 -18.74 -0.02 1.11
N LEU A 185 -18.22 -0.27 2.30
CA LEU A 185 -18.67 0.37 3.51
C LEU A 185 -18.11 1.79 3.55
N ILE A 186 -19.01 2.77 3.56
CA ILE A 186 -18.69 4.19 3.74
C ILE A 186 -18.75 4.48 5.23
N GLY A 187 -17.60 4.46 5.89
CA GLY A 187 -17.40 4.68 7.31
C GLY A 187 -17.16 3.43 8.15
N ASP A 188 -17.57 3.46 9.41
CA ASP A 188 -17.40 2.34 10.34
C ASP A 188 -18.75 1.68 10.60
N ALA A 189 -18.81 0.36 10.46
CA ALA A 189 -20.03 -0.41 10.68
C ALA A 189 -20.43 -0.48 12.15
N THR A 190 -19.48 -0.19 13.06
CA THR A 190 -19.62 -0.41 14.51
C THR A 190 -19.53 0.87 15.34
N ALA A 191 -19.09 1.98 14.74
CA ALA A 191 -18.98 3.29 15.38
C ALA A 191 -19.45 4.39 14.43
N ALA A 192 -19.93 5.52 14.97
CA ALA A 192 -20.16 6.71 14.16
C ALA A 192 -18.83 7.17 13.56
N ASN A 193 -18.65 7.05 12.24
CA ASN A 193 -17.48 7.59 11.58
C ASN A 193 -17.56 9.11 11.53
N ALA A 194 -17.03 9.77 12.56
CA ALA A 194 -16.97 11.23 12.63
C ALA A 194 -16.05 11.84 11.57
N GLY A 195 -15.08 11.07 11.05
CA GLY A 195 -14.17 11.52 10.00
C GLY A 195 -14.78 11.52 8.60
N GLY A 196 -15.88 10.79 8.38
CA GLY A 196 -16.52 10.64 7.08
C GLY A 196 -15.72 9.74 6.12
N ALA A 197 -16.19 9.62 4.88
CA ALA A 197 -15.46 8.91 3.84
C ALA A 197 -15.83 9.45 2.47
N THR A 198 -14.92 9.32 1.51
CA THR A 198 -15.07 9.91 0.19
C THR A 198 -14.74 8.88 -0.88
N PHE A 199 -15.61 8.77 -1.88
CA PHE A 199 -15.33 8.05 -3.12
C PHE A 199 -15.37 9.06 -4.27
N ILE A 200 -14.30 9.15 -5.06
CA ILE A 200 -14.19 10.08 -6.18
C ILE A 200 -13.94 9.30 -7.48
N ASN A 201 -14.74 9.55 -8.51
CA ASN A 201 -14.35 9.23 -9.88
C ASN A 201 -13.64 10.45 -10.47
N ASN A 202 -12.32 10.37 -10.61
CA ASN A 202 -11.46 11.33 -11.29
C ASN A 202 -10.77 10.68 -12.51
N GLY A 203 -11.44 9.69 -13.11
CA GLY A 203 -11.00 8.97 -14.28
C GLY A 203 -11.51 9.60 -15.57
N SER A 204 -11.01 9.09 -16.70
CA SER A 204 -11.48 9.49 -18.03
C SER A 204 -12.77 8.78 -18.45
N GLY A 205 -13.28 7.84 -17.65
CA GLY A 205 -14.49 7.07 -17.96
C GLY A 205 -15.37 6.77 -16.74
N ALA A 206 -16.55 6.24 -17.03
CA ALA A 206 -17.51 5.85 -16.00
C ALA A 206 -17.03 4.61 -15.24
N LEU A 207 -17.13 4.66 -13.91
CA LEU A 207 -17.13 3.48 -13.06
C LEU A 207 -18.58 3.11 -12.75
N THR A 208 -19.04 1.96 -13.24
CA THR A 208 -20.40 1.47 -13.00
C THR A 208 -20.43 0.45 -11.88
N PHE A 209 -21.33 0.63 -10.91
CA PHE A 209 -21.62 -0.38 -9.88
C PHE A 209 -22.75 -1.27 -10.36
N ASN A 210 -22.56 -2.61 -10.30
CA ASN A 210 -23.51 -3.59 -10.83
C ASN A 210 -23.86 -4.71 -9.84
#